data_AF-A0A660Q163-F1
#
_entry.id   AF-A0A660Q163-F1
#
_cell.length_a   1.000
_cell.length_b   1.000
_cell.length_c   1.000
_cell.angle_alpha   90.00
_cell.angle_beta   90.00
_cell.angle_gamma   90.00
#
_symmetry.space_group_name_H-M   'P 1'
#
loop_
_entity.id
_entity.type
_entity.pdbx_description
1 polymer ?
#
loop_
_entity_poly.entity_id
_entity_poly.type
_entity_poly.pdbx_seq_one_letter_code
_entity_poly.pdbx_strand_id
1 'polypeptide(L)'
;GILGGLSVLVRSVALFYPLLLIIFALLYPFTGIASHHKNKYRKIVVAILLFVLLPAVWVIRNTAAYNTPTVSGTGVSAAKIFLTGKVIHKSQNRSPYEFRQFRDSIFKSMEPDIKAGNFKELNDDAVDLIISIFRKHPGLFIHTFFSTMLENVISISTLQHRQLPQYSRQFKFIDDRLSQDFKNPFVLVLVMVGFVVLARKNIAVAIFLISTYTYFALLSGVTLAQGSRIFYPALSVWPILVAASLVFIYDLILLPIKIISRKMKNRQE
;
A
#
# COMPACT_ATOMS: atom_id res chain seq x y z
N GLY A 1 10.89 10.58 12.58
CA GLY A 1 12.36 10.61 12.48
C GLY A 1 12.91 9.21 12.64
N ILE A 2 13.38 8.85 13.83
CA ILE A 2 14.08 7.58 14.13
C ILE A 2 13.30 6.34 13.69
N LEU A 3 12.07 6.14 14.18
CA LEU A 3 11.23 5.00 13.77
C LEU A 3 10.97 4.95 12.25
N GLY A 4 10.84 6.11 11.61
CA GLY A 4 10.72 6.22 10.16
C GLY A 4 11.98 5.75 9.44
N GLY A 5 13.16 6.24 9.84
CA GLY A 5 14.44 5.81 9.28
C GLY A 5 14.72 4.33 9.53
N LEU A 6 14.41 3.81 10.72
CA LEU A 6 14.50 2.37 11.01
C LEU A 6 13.53 1.54 10.16
N SER A 7 12.29 2.01 9.96
CA SER A 7 11.31 1.29 9.14
C SER A 7 11.77 1.09 7.69
N VAL A 8 12.52 2.05 7.15
CA VAL A 8 13.15 1.98 5.82
C VAL A 8 14.20 0.87 5.73
N LEU A 9 14.98 0.70 6.80
CA LEU A 9 15.99 -0.36 6.88
C LEU A 9 15.35 -1.75 6.97
N VAL A 10 14.21 -1.88 7.67
CA VAL A 10 13.50 -3.16 7.81
C VAL A 10 12.74 -3.51 6.53
N ARG A 11 12.09 -2.54 5.89
CA ARG A 11 11.38 -2.72 4.61
C ARG A 11 11.48 -1.46 3.75
N SER A 12 12.09 -1.57 2.58
CA SER A 12 12.12 -0.50 1.56
C SER A 12 10.74 0.01 1.15
N VAL A 13 9.72 -0.81 1.34
CA VAL A 13 8.30 -0.48 1.17
C VAL A 13 7.87 0.72 2.03
N ALA A 14 8.51 0.98 3.17
CA ALA A 14 8.20 2.11 4.03
C ALA A 14 8.92 3.43 3.65
N LEU A 15 9.68 3.48 2.53
CA LEU A 15 10.52 4.63 2.15
C LEU A 15 9.79 5.96 2.00
N PHE A 16 8.51 5.95 1.64
CA PHE A 16 7.84 7.20 1.27
C PHE A 16 6.67 7.54 2.20
N TYR A 17 6.22 6.60 3.04
CA TYR A 17 5.12 6.87 3.98
C TYR A 17 5.52 7.85 5.10
N PRO A 18 6.65 7.70 5.80
CA PRO A 18 7.09 8.68 6.80
C PRO A 18 7.37 10.05 6.17
N LEU A 19 7.85 10.09 4.93
CA LEU A 19 8.03 11.34 4.18
C LEU A 19 6.68 12.03 3.90
N LEU A 20 5.68 11.25 3.47
CA LEU A 20 4.31 11.72 3.25
C LEU A 20 3.68 12.26 4.55
N LEU A 21 3.91 11.60 5.70
CA LEU A 21 3.48 12.12 7.01
C LEU A 21 4.17 13.44 7.38
N ILE A 22 5.45 13.60 7.04
CA ILE A 22 6.18 14.85 7.28
C ILE A 22 5.65 15.98 6.38
N ILE A 23 5.39 15.69 5.11
CA ILE A 23 4.76 16.65 4.18
C ILE A 23 3.41 17.09 4.72
N PHE A 24 2.58 16.16 5.20
CA PHE A 24 1.30 16.51 5.80
C PHE A 24 1.42 17.33 7.09
N ALA A 25 2.41 17.04 7.94
CA ALA A 25 2.66 17.83 9.14
C ALA A 25 3.10 19.28 8.82
N LEU A 26 3.70 19.51 7.64
CA LEU A 26 4.09 20.83 7.12
C LEU A 26 2.92 21.56 6.47
N LEU A 27 2.18 20.90 5.57
CA LEU A 27 1.09 21.50 4.78
C LEU A 27 -0.17 21.77 5.61
N TYR A 28 -0.43 20.95 6.62
CA TYR A 28 -1.63 21.06 7.46
C TYR A 28 -1.24 21.23 8.92
N PRO A 29 -0.84 22.46 9.32
CA PRO A 29 -0.56 22.72 10.72
C PRO A 29 -1.83 22.53 11.53
N PHE A 30 -1.75 21.70 12.59
CA PHE A 30 -2.80 21.59 13.61
C PHE A 30 -3.25 23.00 14.03
N THR A 31 -4.46 23.37 13.62
CA THR A 31 -5.09 24.64 13.95
C THR A 31 -5.40 24.62 15.44
N GLY A 32 -4.60 25.31 16.26
CA GLY A 32 -4.88 25.39 17.70
C GLY A 32 -3.80 25.96 18.61
N ILE A 33 -2.53 26.08 18.19
CA ILE A 33 -1.46 26.58 19.10
C ILE A 33 -0.51 27.53 18.34
N ALA A 34 -0.87 28.81 18.29
CA ALA A 34 -0.13 29.86 17.59
C ALA A 34 1.27 30.15 18.19
N SER A 35 1.56 29.68 19.40
CA SER A 35 2.76 30.11 20.14
C SER A 35 4.06 29.35 19.82
N HIS A 36 4.06 28.27 19.02
CA HIS A 36 5.25 27.39 18.87
C HIS A 36 5.67 27.04 17.43
N HIS A 37 5.33 27.87 16.45
CA HIS A 37 5.66 27.59 15.04
C HIS A 37 7.16 27.39 14.77
N LYS A 38 8.05 28.22 15.35
CA LYS A 38 9.51 28.14 15.11
C LYS A 38 10.13 26.82 15.60
N ASN A 39 9.71 26.33 16.76
CA ASN A 39 10.17 25.03 17.29
C ASN A 39 9.60 23.84 16.51
N LYS A 40 8.42 23.99 15.89
CA LYS A 40 7.82 22.95 15.06
C LYS A 40 8.63 22.69 13.78
N TYR A 41 9.00 23.74 13.05
CA TYR A 41 9.82 23.59 11.84
C TYR A 41 11.18 22.95 12.13
N ARG A 42 11.83 23.36 13.23
CA ARG A 42 13.10 22.74 13.66
C ARG A 42 12.94 21.24 13.92
N LYS A 43 11.88 20.82 14.64
CA LYS A 43 11.59 19.41 14.88
C LYS A 43 11.31 18.63 13.59
N ILE A 44 10.63 19.23 12.62
CA ILE A 44 10.36 18.62 11.31
C ILE A 44 11.66 18.45 10.52
N VAL A 45 12.49 19.50 10.44
CA VAL A 45 13.79 19.43 9.77
C VAL A 45 14.67 18.34 10.40
N VAL A 46 14.73 18.28 11.73
CA VAL A 46 15.43 17.20 12.45
C VAL A 46 14.83 15.83 12.11
N ALA A 47 13.51 15.71 12.01
CA ALA A 47 12.86 14.45 11.64
C ALA A 47 13.18 14.01 10.20
N ILE A 48 13.25 14.95 9.25
CA ILE A 48 13.67 14.69 7.86
C ILE A 48 15.14 14.29 7.82
N LEU A 49 16.01 15.03 8.50
CA LEU A 49 17.44 14.71 8.57
C LEU A 49 17.66 13.30 9.14
N LEU A 50 17.03 12.97 10.26
CA LEU A 50 17.11 11.61 10.82
C LEU A 50 16.52 10.55 9.88
N PHE A 51 15.47 10.89 9.13
CA PHE A 51 14.86 10.00 8.16
C PHE A 51 15.78 9.71 6.95
N VAL A 52 16.58 10.69 6.50
CA VAL A 52 17.51 10.55 5.37
C VAL A 52 18.86 9.97 5.81
N LEU A 53 19.40 10.45 6.94
CA LEU A 53 20.74 10.07 7.42
C LEU A 53 20.80 8.60 7.82
N LEU A 54 19.75 8.06 8.46
CA LEU A 54 19.76 6.65 8.90
C LEU A 54 19.87 5.67 7.72
N PRO A 55 19.04 5.75 6.65
CA PRO A 55 19.25 4.98 5.43
C PRO A 55 20.57 5.29 4.74
N ALA A 56 21.03 6.55 4.72
CA ALA A 56 22.28 6.92 4.07
C ALA A 56 23.50 6.23 4.69
N VAL A 57 23.58 6.15 6.02
CA VAL A 57 24.64 5.40 6.73
C VAL A 57 24.64 3.94 6.30
N TRP A 58 23.46 3.34 6.16
CA TRP A 58 23.33 1.96 5.71
C TRP A 58 23.75 1.77 4.24
N VAL A 59 23.38 2.71 3.37
CA VAL A 59 23.81 2.71 1.95
C VAL A 59 25.33 2.81 1.87
N ILE A 60 25.96 3.73 2.62
CA ILE A 60 27.42 3.86 2.65
C ILE A 60 28.07 2.56 3.11
N ARG A 61 27.56 1.96 4.21
CA ARG A 61 28.03 0.68 4.71
C ARG A 61 27.88 -0.43 3.67
N ASN A 62 26.76 -0.50 2.97
CA ASN A 62 26.52 -1.52 1.95
C ASN A 62 27.36 -1.31 0.69
N THR A 63 27.58 -0.06 0.27
CA THR A 63 28.51 0.26 -0.82
C THR A 63 29.93 -0.19 -0.44
N ALA A 64 30.38 0.08 0.78
CA ALA A 64 31.70 -0.33 1.24
C ALA A 64 31.83 -1.86 1.38
N ALA A 65 30.79 -2.54 1.87
CA ALA A 65 30.82 -3.98 2.13
C ALA A 65 30.53 -4.86 0.91
N TYR A 66 29.71 -4.36 -0.03
CA TYR A 66 29.17 -5.15 -1.13
C TYR A 66 29.35 -4.50 -2.51
N ASN A 67 30.01 -3.35 -2.62
CA ASN A 67 30.18 -2.59 -3.87
C ASN A 67 28.88 -2.22 -4.60
N THR A 68 27.75 -2.17 -3.87
CA THR A 68 26.43 -1.85 -4.44
C THR A 68 25.72 -0.84 -3.54
N PRO A 69 25.31 0.34 -4.07
CA PRO A 69 24.56 1.33 -3.31
C PRO A 69 23.11 0.87 -3.18
N THR A 70 22.83 0.08 -2.14
CA THR A 70 21.48 -0.44 -1.90
C THR A 70 21.06 -0.26 -0.44
N VAL A 71 19.83 0.21 -0.24
CA VAL A 71 19.15 0.20 1.07
C VAL A 71 18.61 -1.21 1.34
N SER A 72 18.14 -1.91 0.30
CA SER A 72 17.67 -3.30 0.38
C SER A 72 17.82 -4.04 -0.96
N GLY A 73 18.40 -5.24 -0.96
CA GLY A 73 18.50 -6.13 -2.15
C GLY A 73 17.19 -6.85 -2.52
N THR A 74 16.12 -6.61 -1.77
CA THR A 74 14.85 -7.33 -1.88
C THR A 74 14.07 -7.05 -3.16
N GLY A 75 14.21 -5.85 -3.74
CA GLY A 75 13.46 -5.45 -4.94
C GLY A 75 13.88 -6.20 -6.19
N VAL A 76 15.19 -6.20 -6.49
CA VAL A 76 15.76 -6.88 -7.67
C VAL A 76 15.56 -8.40 -7.56
N SER A 77 15.81 -8.97 -6.38
CA SER A 77 15.57 -10.39 -6.12
C SER A 77 14.09 -10.77 -6.30
N ALA A 78 13.16 -9.94 -5.81
CA ALA A 78 11.73 -10.17 -6.02
C ALA A 78 11.33 -10.05 -7.50
N ALA A 79 11.90 -9.10 -8.25
CA ALA A 79 11.67 -8.96 -9.69
C ALA A 79 12.18 -10.15 -10.49
N LYS A 80 13.35 -10.69 -10.14
CA LYS A 80 13.88 -11.92 -10.73
C LYS A 80 12.96 -13.11 -10.42
N ILE A 81 12.63 -13.33 -9.15
CA ILE A 81 11.90 -14.54 -8.72
C ILE A 81 10.44 -14.53 -9.18
N PHE A 82 9.74 -13.42 -8.96
CA PHE A 82 8.29 -13.37 -9.15
C PHE A 82 7.89 -12.87 -10.53
N LEU A 83 8.48 -11.77 -11.01
CA LEU A 83 8.09 -11.20 -12.30
C LEU A 83 8.70 -12.00 -13.44
N THR A 84 10.03 -12.15 -13.44
CA THR A 84 10.75 -12.87 -14.50
C THR A 84 10.41 -14.36 -14.49
N GLY A 85 10.31 -14.98 -13.31
CA GLY A 85 9.82 -16.35 -13.16
C GLY A 85 8.42 -16.56 -13.75
N LYS A 86 7.45 -15.67 -13.50
CA LYS A 86 6.11 -15.78 -14.10
C LYS A 86 6.15 -15.66 -15.63
N VAL A 87 7.02 -14.79 -16.18
CA VAL A 87 7.14 -14.61 -17.63
C VAL A 87 7.71 -15.87 -18.29
N ILE A 88 8.79 -16.44 -17.74
CA ILE A 88 9.37 -17.69 -18.23
C ILE A 88 8.33 -18.81 -18.17
N HIS A 89 7.66 -18.96 -17.03
CA HIS A 89 6.65 -19.99 -16.84
C HIS A 89 5.47 -19.87 -17.83
N LYS A 90 4.97 -18.65 -18.06
CA LYS A 90 3.90 -18.39 -19.04
C LYS A 90 4.37 -18.62 -20.48
N SER A 91 5.61 -18.24 -20.83
CA SER A 91 6.17 -18.48 -22.17
C SER A 91 6.30 -19.97 -22.51
N GLN A 92 6.39 -20.83 -21.50
CA GLN A 92 6.48 -22.28 -21.63
C GLN A 92 5.11 -22.99 -21.62
N ASN A 93 4.00 -22.24 -21.62
CA ASN A 93 2.62 -22.77 -21.55
C ASN A 93 2.39 -23.78 -20.42
N ARG A 94 3.10 -23.63 -19.29
CA ARG A 94 2.96 -24.51 -18.13
C ARG A 94 1.72 -24.18 -17.30
N SER A 95 1.21 -25.18 -16.58
CA SER A 95 0.01 -25.05 -15.75
C SER A 95 0.22 -24.02 -14.62
N PRO A 96 -0.70 -23.05 -14.41
CA PRO A 96 -0.56 -22.04 -13.35
C PRO A 96 -0.34 -22.61 -11.94
N TYR A 97 -0.76 -23.85 -11.69
CA TYR A 97 -0.61 -24.54 -10.41
C TYR A 97 0.85 -24.97 -10.12
N GLU A 98 1.67 -25.14 -11.16
CA GLU A 98 3.09 -25.53 -11.04
C GLU A 98 4.00 -24.34 -10.72
N PHE A 99 3.48 -23.11 -10.85
CA PHE A 99 4.28 -21.90 -10.66
C PHE A 99 4.90 -21.81 -9.26
N ARG A 100 4.24 -22.35 -8.22
CA ARG A 100 4.82 -22.35 -6.86
C ARG A 100 6.09 -23.19 -6.80
N GLN A 101 6.07 -24.40 -7.36
CA GLN A 101 7.21 -25.30 -7.37
C GLN A 101 8.34 -24.74 -8.24
N PHE A 102 8.01 -24.12 -9.37
CA PHE A 102 8.97 -23.43 -10.24
C PHE A 102 9.60 -22.20 -9.57
N ARG A 103 8.80 -21.39 -8.88
CA ARG A 103 9.30 -20.27 -8.07
C ARG A 103 10.21 -20.77 -6.97
N ASP A 104 9.82 -21.83 -6.26
CA ASP A 104 10.58 -22.36 -5.14
C ASP A 104 11.89 -23.01 -5.60
N SER A 105 11.95 -23.56 -6.82
CA SER A 105 13.20 -24.05 -7.41
C SER A 105 14.14 -22.89 -7.79
N ILE A 106 13.61 -21.79 -8.33
CA ILE A 106 14.35 -20.54 -8.56
C ILE A 106 14.86 -19.96 -7.23
N PHE A 107 14.05 -20.00 -6.17
CA PHE A 107 14.46 -19.53 -4.84
C PHE A 107 15.57 -20.39 -4.24
N LYS A 108 15.44 -21.72 -4.28
CA LYS A 108 16.43 -22.66 -3.76
C LYS A 108 17.76 -22.61 -4.52
N SER A 109 17.74 -22.38 -5.83
CA SER A 109 18.99 -22.18 -6.60
C SER A 109 19.69 -20.85 -6.26
N MET A 110 19.02 -19.96 -5.53
CA MET A 110 19.53 -18.69 -5.03
C MET A 110 19.80 -18.68 -3.53
N GLU A 111 19.73 -19.85 -2.88
CA GLU A 111 20.12 -20.05 -1.50
C GLU A 111 21.62 -20.38 -1.28
N PRO A 112 22.60 -20.16 -2.19
CA PRO A 112 23.98 -20.24 -1.74
C PRO A 112 24.25 -19.05 -0.81
N ASP A 113 24.83 -19.36 0.35
CA ASP A 113 25.50 -18.49 1.32
C ASP A 113 25.75 -17.08 0.74
N ILE A 114 24.87 -16.11 1.04
CA ILE A 114 25.10 -14.69 0.69
C ILE A 114 26.26 -14.20 1.57
N LYS A 115 27.48 -14.62 1.23
CA LYS A 115 28.72 -14.08 1.75
C LYS A 115 28.91 -12.73 1.07
N ALA A 116 29.42 -11.76 1.85
CA ALA A 116 29.54 -10.38 1.39
C ALA A 116 30.31 -10.20 0.07
N GLY A 117 31.21 -11.13 -0.28
CA GLY A 117 32.01 -11.06 -1.50
C GLY A 117 31.23 -11.18 -2.82
N ASN A 118 30.11 -11.91 -2.86
CA ASN A 118 29.46 -12.29 -4.14
C ASN A 118 28.14 -11.54 -4.39
N PHE A 119 27.75 -10.61 -3.51
CA PHE A 119 26.46 -9.92 -3.62
C PHE A 119 26.32 -9.12 -4.92
N LYS A 120 27.39 -8.43 -5.34
CA LYS A 120 27.39 -7.61 -6.55
C LYS A 120 27.16 -8.47 -7.80
N GLU A 121 27.95 -9.53 -7.94
CA GLU A 121 27.83 -10.49 -9.06
C GLU A 121 26.42 -11.08 -9.14
N LEU A 122 25.88 -11.56 -8.02
CA LEU A 122 24.51 -12.10 -7.97
C LEU A 122 23.43 -11.06 -8.30
N ASN A 123 23.65 -9.80 -7.92
CA ASN A 123 22.75 -8.70 -8.24
C ASN A 123 22.82 -8.32 -9.73
N ASP A 124 24.01 -8.28 -10.31
CA ASP A 124 24.22 -7.97 -11.73
C ASP A 124 23.63 -9.10 -12.60
N ASP A 125 23.85 -10.36 -12.24
CA ASP A 125 23.21 -11.53 -12.86
C ASP A 125 21.68 -11.47 -12.80
N ALA A 126 21.13 -10.97 -11.69
CA ALA A 126 19.70 -10.78 -11.53
C ALA A 126 19.16 -9.72 -12.49
N VAL A 127 19.87 -8.59 -12.61
CA VAL A 127 19.52 -7.51 -13.52
C VAL A 127 19.61 -7.97 -14.97
N ASP A 128 20.68 -8.68 -15.34
CA ASP A 128 20.88 -9.19 -16.70
C ASP A 128 19.80 -10.23 -17.08
N LEU A 129 19.41 -11.09 -16.16
CA LEU A 129 18.29 -12.01 -16.38
C LEU A 129 16.96 -11.26 -16.60
N ILE A 130 16.69 -10.23 -15.80
CA ILE A 130 15.48 -9.41 -15.96
C ILE A 130 15.48 -8.74 -17.33
N ILE A 131 16.60 -8.10 -17.71
CA ILE A 131 16.74 -7.39 -18.99
C ILE A 131 16.62 -8.35 -20.17
N SER A 132 17.29 -9.50 -20.12
CA SER A 132 17.25 -10.50 -21.20
C SER A 132 15.84 -11.05 -21.42
N ILE A 133 15.10 -11.36 -20.34
CA ILE A 133 13.72 -11.83 -20.45
C ILE A 133 12.77 -10.72 -20.92
N PHE A 134 12.96 -9.48 -20.47
CA PHE A 134 12.19 -8.34 -21.00
C PHE A 134 12.42 -8.16 -22.51
N ARG A 135 13.68 -8.23 -22.97
CA ARG A 135 14.02 -8.13 -24.40
C ARG A 135 13.42 -9.27 -25.22
N LYS A 136 13.41 -10.48 -24.67
CA LYS A 136 12.88 -11.68 -25.36
C LYS A 136 11.35 -11.72 -25.38
N HIS A 137 10.68 -11.24 -24.34
CA HIS A 137 9.23 -11.33 -24.16
C HIS A 137 8.60 -10.01 -23.67
N PRO A 138 8.76 -8.88 -24.38
CA PRO A 138 8.40 -7.56 -23.84
C PRO A 138 6.91 -7.42 -23.54
N GLY A 139 6.04 -7.84 -24.45
CA GLY A 139 4.59 -7.78 -24.25
C GLY A 139 4.11 -8.64 -23.08
N LEU A 140 4.62 -9.88 -22.98
CA LEU A 140 4.27 -10.80 -21.89
C LEU A 140 4.80 -10.29 -20.54
N PHE A 141 5.97 -9.65 -20.54
CA PHE A 141 6.56 -9.05 -19.35
C PHE A 141 5.70 -7.89 -18.84
N ILE A 142 5.33 -6.94 -19.71
CA ILE A 142 4.44 -5.82 -19.37
C ILE A 142 3.10 -6.33 -18.87
N HIS A 143 2.48 -7.27 -19.59
CA HIS A 143 1.21 -7.87 -19.18
C HIS A 143 1.33 -8.56 -17.81
N THR A 144 2.39 -9.33 -17.58
CA THR A 144 2.60 -10.02 -16.29
C THR A 144 2.91 -9.07 -15.15
N PHE A 145 3.59 -7.96 -15.43
CA PHE A 145 3.81 -6.88 -14.47
C PHE A 145 2.46 -6.31 -14.01
N PHE A 146 1.64 -5.81 -14.94
CA PHE A 146 0.33 -5.24 -14.60
C PHE A 146 -0.64 -6.26 -14.00
N SER A 147 -0.65 -7.50 -14.51
CA SER A 147 -1.49 -8.56 -13.93
C SER A 147 -1.08 -8.85 -12.48
N THR A 148 0.23 -8.87 -12.19
CA THR A 148 0.73 -9.07 -10.83
C THR A 148 0.45 -7.87 -9.93
N MET A 149 0.53 -6.64 -10.44
CA MET A 149 0.11 -5.45 -9.70
C MET A 149 -1.38 -5.56 -9.31
N LEU A 150 -2.24 -5.92 -10.26
CA LEU A 150 -3.67 -6.05 -10.03
C LEU A 150 -3.97 -7.17 -9.05
N GLU A 151 -3.37 -8.36 -9.25
CA GLU A 151 -3.46 -9.49 -8.32
C GLU A 151 -3.06 -9.09 -6.90
N ASN A 152 -1.97 -8.33 -6.74
CA ASN A 152 -1.50 -7.84 -5.44
C ASN A 152 -2.50 -6.90 -4.77
N VAL A 153 -3.07 -5.94 -5.52
CA VAL A 153 -4.05 -4.95 -5.01
C VAL A 153 -5.34 -5.64 -4.57
N ILE A 154 -5.83 -6.60 -5.37
CA ILE A 154 -7.08 -7.31 -5.08
C ILE A 154 -6.89 -8.50 -4.13
N SER A 155 -5.64 -8.93 -3.87
CA SER A 155 -5.37 -10.06 -2.98
C SER A 155 -5.67 -9.67 -1.54
N ILE A 156 -6.72 -10.25 -0.98
CA ILE A 156 -7.00 -10.16 0.45
C ILE A 156 -5.89 -10.90 1.17
N SER A 157 -5.34 -10.29 2.21
CA SER A 157 -4.43 -11.00 3.09
C SER A 157 -5.20 -12.15 3.75
N THR A 158 -4.82 -13.39 3.45
CA THR A 158 -5.34 -14.57 4.15
C THR A 158 -5.16 -14.46 5.67
N LEU A 159 -4.13 -13.73 6.11
CA LEU A 159 -3.93 -13.39 7.52
C LEU A 159 -5.03 -12.46 8.04
N GLN A 160 -5.42 -11.45 7.26
CA GLN A 160 -6.47 -10.51 7.63
C GLN A 160 -7.85 -11.18 7.68
N HIS A 161 -8.16 -12.03 6.71
CA HIS A 161 -9.40 -12.81 6.73
C HIS A 161 -9.51 -13.70 7.98
N ARG A 162 -8.37 -14.13 8.54
CA ARG A 162 -8.31 -14.85 9.83
C ARG A 162 -8.33 -13.93 11.07
N GLN A 163 -7.98 -12.66 10.94
CA GLN A 163 -7.93 -11.69 12.04
C GLN A 163 -9.24 -10.92 12.24
N LEU A 164 -10.05 -10.78 11.19
CA LEU A 164 -11.37 -10.18 11.31
C LEU A 164 -12.30 -11.12 12.09
N PRO A 165 -13.17 -10.59 12.97
CA PRO A 165 -14.17 -11.42 13.62
C PRO A 165 -15.01 -12.11 12.55
N GLN A 166 -15.08 -13.44 12.59
CA GLN A 166 -15.80 -14.23 11.60
C GLN A 166 -17.31 -14.16 11.88
N TYR A 167 -17.91 -13.02 11.56
CA TYR A 167 -19.36 -12.82 11.55
C TYR A 167 -20.06 -13.62 10.45
N SER A 168 -19.29 -14.33 9.61
CA SER A 168 -19.75 -15.18 8.51
C SER A 168 -20.81 -16.21 8.90
N ARG A 169 -20.93 -16.58 10.20
CA ARG A 169 -22.01 -17.45 10.68
C ARG A 169 -23.34 -16.73 10.95
N GLN A 170 -23.30 -15.48 11.45
CA GLN A 170 -24.50 -14.73 11.85
C GLN A 170 -25.01 -13.80 10.75
N PHE A 171 -24.10 -13.24 9.96
CA PHE A 171 -24.40 -12.28 8.91
C PHE A 171 -23.95 -12.79 7.54
N LYS A 172 -24.00 -14.11 7.32
CA LYS A 172 -23.54 -14.76 6.08
C LYS A 172 -24.11 -14.10 4.83
N PHE A 173 -25.38 -13.71 4.84
CA PHE A 173 -26.01 -13.05 3.70
C PHE A 173 -25.40 -11.66 3.39
N ILE A 174 -25.03 -10.91 4.43
CA ILE A 174 -24.36 -9.62 4.31
C ILE A 174 -22.93 -9.87 3.86
N ASP A 175 -22.24 -10.84 4.46
CA ASP A 175 -20.88 -11.24 4.10
C ASP A 175 -20.86 -11.68 2.62
N ASP A 176 -21.62 -12.67 2.18
CA ASP A 176 -21.63 -13.16 0.79
C ASP A 176 -21.94 -12.07 -0.26
N ARG A 177 -22.71 -11.02 0.09
CA ARG A 177 -23.07 -9.93 -0.83
C ARG A 177 -22.21 -8.67 -0.74
N LEU A 178 -21.63 -8.36 0.43
CA LEU A 178 -20.80 -7.17 0.68
C LEU A 178 -19.31 -7.52 0.79
N SER A 179 -18.96 -8.74 1.20
CA SER A 179 -17.58 -9.28 1.26
C SER A 179 -16.97 -9.56 -0.10
N GLN A 180 -17.56 -9.09 -1.20
CA GLN A 180 -16.87 -9.04 -2.51
C GLN A 180 -15.69 -8.06 -2.52
N ASP A 181 -14.96 -7.93 -1.41
CA ASP A 181 -13.65 -7.31 -1.27
C ASP A 181 -13.50 -5.99 -2.03
N PHE A 182 -12.29 -5.64 -2.45
CA PHE A 182 -12.03 -4.48 -3.30
C PHE A 182 -12.71 -4.51 -4.67
N LYS A 183 -13.40 -5.60 -5.01
CA LYS A 183 -14.11 -5.76 -6.28
C LYS A 183 -15.53 -5.20 -6.20
N ASN A 184 -16.03 -4.89 -5.01
CA ASN A 184 -17.36 -4.36 -4.85
C ASN A 184 -17.43 -2.88 -5.30
N PRO A 185 -18.06 -2.56 -6.45
CA PRO A 185 -18.15 -1.18 -6.94
C PRO A 185 -18.90 -0.27 -5.96
N PHE A 186 -19.75 -0.83 -5.11
CA PHE A 186 -20.46 -0.07 -4.08
C PHE A 186 -19.52 0.54 -3.05
N VAL A 187 -18.48 -0.18 -2.63
CA VAL A 187 -17.48 0.34 -1.68
C VAL A 187 -16.73 1.50 -2.30
N LEU A 188 -16.35 1.41 -3.58
CA LEU A 188 -15.73 2.51 -4.31
C LEU A 188 -16.63 3.75 -4.33
N VAL A 189 -17.92 3.59 -4.64
CA VAL A 189 -18.88 4.70 -4.62
C VAL A 189 -18.95 5.32 -3.23
N LEU A 190 -19.06 4.52 -2.17
CA LEU A 190 -19.08 5.03 -0.79
C LEU A 190 -17.77 5.72 -0.41
N VAL A 191 -16.61 5.23 -0.86
CA VAL A 191 -15.32 5.91 -0.63
C VAL A 191 -15.29 7.28 -1.32
N MET A 192 -15.75 7.35 -2.58
CA MET A 192 -15.79 8.60 -3.36
C MET A 192 -16.75 9.63 -2.77
N VAL A 193 -17.96 9.21 -2.39
CA VAL A 193 -18.92 10.08 -1.68
C VAL A 193 -18.31 10.59 -0.38
N GLY A 194 -17.62 9.72 0.37
CA GLY A 194 -17.07 10.03 1.68
C GLY A 194 -15.96 11.03 1.59
N PHE A 195 -15.11 10.88 0.56
CA PHE A 195 -14.11 11.86 0.19
C PHE A 195 -14.74 13.23 -0.12
N VAL A 196 -15.78 13.30 -0.95
CA VAL A 196 -16.45 14.57 -1.28
C VAL A 196 -17.08 15.23 -0.05
N VAL A 197 -17.77 14.44 0.79
CA VAL A 197 -18.39 14.90 2.03
C VAL A 197 -17.34 15.46 3.00
N LEU A 198 -16.25 14.72 3.21
CA LEU A 198 -15.15 15.17 4.06
C LEU A 198 -14.43 16.36 3.44
N ALA A 199 -14.21 16.40 2.13
CA ALA A 199 -13.51 17.50 1.47
C ALA A 199 -14.25 18.84 1.65
N ARG A 200 -15.58 18.82 1.69
CA ARG A 200 -16.40 20.01 1.99
C ARG A 200 -16.26 20.49 3.43
N LYS A 201 -16.06 19.59 4.40
CA LYS A 201 -15.93 19.94 5.83
C LYS A 201 -14.49 20.25 6.22
N ASN A 202 -13.55 19.47 5.72
CA ASN A 202 -12.12 19.54 6.00
C ASN A 202 -11.32 18.89 4.86
N ILE A 203 -10.97 19.69 3.86
CA ILE A 203 -10.21 19.26 2.69
C ILE A 203 -8.85 18.64 3.04
N ALA A 204 -8.21 19.11 4.12
CA ALA A 204 -6.93 18.59 4.58
C ALA A 204 -7.02 17.11 5.00
N VAL A 205 -8.03 16.77 5.79
CA VAL A 205 -8.28 15.39 6.24
C VAL A 205 -8.65 14.50 5.06
N ALA A 206 -9.49 15.00 4.15
CA ALA A 206 -9.86 14.25 2.95
C ALA A 206 -8.66 13.92 2.07
N ILE A 207 -7.77 14.90 1.83
CA ILE A 207 -6.51 14.72 1.09
C ILE A 207 -5.60 13.73 1.83
N PHE A 208 -5.43 13.88 3.14
CA PHE A 208 -4.61 12.97 3.95
C PHE A 208 -5.06 11.51 3.79
N LEU A 209 -6.36 11.24 3.92
CA LEU A 209 -6.93 9.91 3.79
C LEU A 209 -6.75 9.37 2.37
N ILE A 210 -7.16 10.11 1.34
CA ILE A 210 -7.06 9.59 -0.04
C ILE A 210 -5.60 9.37 -0.45
N SER A 211 -4.67 10.26 -0.10
CA SER A 211 -3.25 10.08 -0.40
C SER A 211 -2.64 8.91 0.35
N THR A 212 -3.06 8.65 1.60
CA THR A 212 -2.62 7.46 2.34
C THR A 212 -3.11 6.19 1.64
N TYR A 213 -4.37 6.16 1.22
CA TYR A 213 -4.93 5.03 0.48
C TYR A 213 -4.19 4.81 -0.86
N THR A 214 -4.04 5.87 -1.66
CA THR A 214 -3.33 5.84 -2.95
C THR A 214 -1.87 5.44 -2.79
N TYR A 215 -1.19 5.92 -1.74
CA TYR A 215 0.19 5.55 -1.45
C TYR A 215 0.34 4.03 -1.32
N PHE A 216 -0.44 3.40 -0.45
CA PHE A 216 -0.38 1.97 -0.24
C PHE A 216 -0.92 1.16 -1.43
N ALA A 217 -1.87 1.71 -2.21
CA ALA A 217 -2.36 1.11 -3.45
C ALA A 217 -1.30 1.06 -4.56
N LEU A 218 -0.56 2.16 -4.74
CA LEU A 218 0.55 2.21 -5.71
C LEU A 218 1.66 1.27 -5.27
N LEU A 219 1.99 1.31 -3.98
CA LEU A 219 3.04 0.50 -3.40
C LEU A 219 2.76 -1.00 -3.48
N SER A 220 1.52 -1.44 -3.25
CA SER A 220 1.13 -2.84 -3.42
C SER A 220 1.30 -3.32 -4.87
N GLY A 221 1.17 -2.40 -5.83
CA GLY A 221 1.52 -2.64 -7.22
C GLY A 221 3.02 -2.87 -7.43
N VAL A 222 3.88 -2.00 -6.89
CA VAL A 222 5.33 -2.09 -7.11
C VAL A 222 5.99 -3.26 -6.33
N THR A 223 5.36 -3.72 -5.25
CA THR A 223 5.92 -4.77 -4.39
C THR A 223 5.42 -6.16 -4.78
N LEU A 224 6.22 -6.86 -5.59
CA LEU A 224 5.86 -8.18 -6.12
C LEU A 224 5.63 -9.21 -4.99
N ALA A 225 4.46 -9.88 -5.04
CA ALA A 225 4.04 -10.93 -4.10
C ALA A 225 4.01 -10.56 -2.60
N GLN A 226 4.07 -9.25 -2.27
CA GLN A 226 3.88 -8.74 -0.91
C GLN A 226 2.63 -7.85 -0.77
N GLY A 227 1.85 -7.70 -1.85
CA GLY A 227 0.74 -6.76 -1.95
C GLY A 227 -0.25 -6.80 -0.78
N SER A 228 -0.71 -7.99 -0.40
CA SER A 228 -1.67 -8.16 0.69
C SER A 228 -1.17 -7.71 2.07
N ARG A 229 0.14 -7.81 2.33
CA ARG A 229 0.76 -7.36 3.59
C ARG A 229 1.00 -5.85 3.63
N ILE A 230 1.07 -5.23 2.45
CA ILE A 230 1.45 -3.83 2.24
C ILE A 230 0.22 -2.95 2.05
N PHE A 231 -0.86 -3.54 1.56
CA PHE A 231 -2.15 -2.86 1.41
C PHE A 231 -3.00 -2.85 2.68
N TYR A 232 -2.63 -3.64 3.70
CA TYR A 232 -3.31 -3.67 5.00
C TYR A 232 -3.46 -2.29 5.67
N PRO A 233 -2.45 -1.40 5.67
CA PRO A 233 -2.64 -0.04 6.18
C PRO A 233 -3.65 0.77 5.37
N ALA A 234 -3.76 0.57 4.04
CA ALA A 234 -4.78 1.20 3.21
C ALA A 234 -6.20 0.78 3.64
N LEU A 235 -6.34 -0.46 4.11
CA LEU A 235 -7.60 -1.02 4.61
C LEU A 235 -8.13 -0.32 5.85
N SER A 236 -7.28 0.40 6.60
CA SER A 236 -7.70 1.20 7.76
C SER A 236 -8.30 2.55 7.37
N VAL A 237 -8.05 3.01 6.14
CA VAL A 237 -8.41 4.37 5.69
C VAL A 237 -9.78 4.41 5.03
N TRP A 238 -10.08 3.46 4.15
CA TRP A 238 -11.36 3.45 3.43
C TRP A 238 -12.60 3.30 4.35
N PRO A 239 -12.57 2.59 5.51
CA PRO A 239 -13.72 2.52 6.40
C PRO A 239 -14.10 3.89 6.97
N ILE A 240 -13.12 4.78 7.18
CA ILE A 240 -13.37 6.16 7.63
C ILE A 240 -14.15 6.93 6.56
N LEU A 241 -13.74 6.81 5.29
CA LEU A 241 -14.42 7.43 4.16
C LEU A 241 -15.83 6.84 3.98
N VAL A 242 -15.97 5.52 4.07
CA VAL A 242 -17.27 4.85 4.01
C VAL A 242 -18.19 5.28 5.15
N ALA A 243 -17.69 5.36 6.38
CA ALA A 243 -18.46 5.84 7.52
C ALA A 243 -18.97 7.27 7.31
N ALA A 244 -18.13 8.17 6.76
CA ALA A 244 -18.55 9.53 6.42
C ALA A 244 -19.71 9.55 5.41
N SER A 245 -19.68 8.66 4.41
CA SER A 245 -20.79 8.48 3.46
C SER A 245 -22.06 7.96 4.11
N LEU A 246 -21.95 6.94 4.95
CA LEU A 246 -23.11 6.35 5.62
C LEU A 246 -23.79 7.37 6.55
N VAL A 247 -23.00 8.15 7.30
CA VAL A 247 -23.53 9.25 8.12
C VAL A 247 -24.22 10.30 7.25
N PHE A 248 -23.61 10.70 6.13
CA PHE A 248 -24.22 11.66 5.21
C PHE A 248 -25.54 11.14 4.61
N ILE A 249 -25.59 9.88 4.18
CA ILE A 249 -26.81 9.25 3.66
C ILE A 249 -27.88 9.19 4.75
N TYR A 250 -27.50 8.82 5.97
CA TYR A 250 -28.41 8.79 7.13
C TYR A 250 -29.01 10.16 7.42
N ASP A 251 -28.20 11.21 7.46
CA ASP A 251 -28.65 12.59 7.67
C ASP A 251 -29.58 13.05 6.53
N LEU A 252 -29.25 12.69 5.28
CA LEU A 252 -30.04 13.01 4.09
C LEU A 252 -31.42 12.33 4.12
N ILE A 253 -31.52 11.11 4.66
CA ILE A 253 -32.79 10.39 4.84
C ILE A 253 -33.61 10.97 6.01
N LEU A 254 -32.96 11.37 7.11
CA LEU A 254 -33.65 11.91 8.28
C LEU A 254 -34.19 13.34 8.08
N LEU A 255 -33.53 14.16 7.27
CA LEU A 255 -33.93 15.55 7.01
C LEU A 255 -35.38 15.66 6.48
N PRO A 256 -35.79 14.93 5.43
CA PRO A 256 -37.18 14.88 4.97
C PRO A 256 -38.16 14.42 6.04
N ILE A 257 -37.82 13.38 6.81
CA ILE A 257 -38.69 12.83 7.86
C ILE A 257 -38.96 13.88 8.94
N LYS A 258 -37.92 14.62 9.35
CA LYS A 258 -38.06 15.74 10.31
C LYS A 258 -38.90 16.89 9.75
N ILE A 259 -38.74 17.23 8.47
CA ILE A 259 -39.52 18.28 7.80
C ILE A 259 -41.00 17.88 7.72
N ILE A 260 -41.30 16.64 7.33
CA ILE A 260 -42.67 16.10 7.26
C ILE A 260 -43.31 16.10 8.65
N SER A 261 -42.60 15.59 9.67
CA SER A 261 -43.08 15.55 11.05
C SER A 261 -43.40 16.95 11.60
N ARG A 262 -42.52 17.96 11.36
CA ARG A 262 -42.79 19.35 11.74
C ARG A 262 -44.00 19.93 11.02
N LYS A 263 -44.14 19.67 9.71
CA LYS A 263 -45.28 20.15 8.92
C LYS A 263 -46.61 19.54 9.36
N MET A 264 -46.60 18.29 9.83
CA MET A 264 -47.78 17.64 10.41
C MET A 264 -48.16 18.23 11.76
N LYS A 265 -47.17 18.52 12.63
CA LYS A 265 -47.42 19.15 13.94
C LYS A 265 -48.04 20.53 13.80
N ASN A 266 -47.53 21.37 12.90
CA ASN A 266 -48.07 22.72 12.64
C ASN A 266 -49.45 22.75 11.95
N ARG A 267 -50.01 21.61 11.53
CA ARG A 267 -51.37 21.53 10.98
C ARG A 267 -52.43 21.18 12.04
N GLN A 268 -51.99 20.79 13.23
CA GLN A 268 -52.86 20.43 14.36
C GLN A 268 -53.02 21.57 15.38
N GLU A 269 -52.16 22.59 15.29
CA GLU A 269 -52.30 23.89 15.98
C GLU A 269 -53.07 24.87 15.08
#